data_AF-A0A547EQ88-F1
#
_entry.id   AF-A0A547EQ88-F1
#
_cell.length_a   1.000
_cell.length_b   1.000
_cell.length_c   1.000
_cell.angle_alpha   90.00
_cell.angle_beta   90.00
_cell.angle_gamma   90.00
#
_symmetry.space_group_name_H-M   'P 1'
#
loop_
_entity.id
_entity.type
_entity.pdbx_description
1 polymer ?
#
loop_
_entity_poly.entity_id
_entity_poly.type
_entity_poly.pdbx_seq_one_letter_code
_entity_poly.pdbx_strand_id
1 'polypeptide(L)'
;MDFVATYQKIRINTNHKQFTCNHLGEIWGKENDDFKRFLLRVAFLQDNPEPKPWGAYSPQEKRLLHSFSLWLEQIADFQRVMKRESKLREKHINAPD
;
A
#
# COMPACT_ATOMS: atom_id res chain seq x y z
N MET A 1 -8.49 14.96 25.74
CA MET A 1 -7.33 14.17 25.28
C MET A 1 -7.32 14.25 23.76
N ASP A 2 -6.26 14.81 23.19
CA ASP A 2 -6.16 15.12 21.76
C ASP A 2 -6.17 13.85 20.91
N PHE A 3 -7.18 13.72 20.06
CA PHE A 3 -7.33 12.62 19.08
C PHE A 3 -6.09 12.50 18.17
N VAL A 4 -5.39 13.62 17.97
CA VAL A 4 -4.14 13.74 17.21
C VAL A 4 -3.00 12.97 17.87
N ALA A 5 -2.90 12.97 19.20
CA ALA A 5 -1.83 12.30 19.94
C ALA A 5 -2.00 10.77 19.93
N THR A 6 -3.24 10.28 19.88
CA THR A 6 -3.52 8.85 19.77
C THR A 6 -3.19 8.33 18.37
N TYR A 7 -3.46 9.10 17.31
CA TYR A 7 -3.08 8.75 15.94
C TYR A 7 -1.56 8.74 15.71
N GLN A 8 -0.83 9.68 16.33
CA GLN A 8 0.63 9.66 16.28
C GLN A 8 1.24 8.43 16.96
N LYS A 9 0.59 7.88 17.99
CA LYS A 9 1.04 6.64 18.65
C LYS A 9 0.79 5.36 17.86
N ILE A 10 -0.15 5.35 16.91
CA ILE A 10 -0.48 4.15 16.11
C ILE A 10 0.61 3.86 15.05
N ARG A 11 1.43 4.84 14.68
CA ARG A 11 2.25 4.74 13.45
C ARG A 11 3.71 4.29 13.63
N ILE A 12 4.08 3.77 14.80
CA ILE A 12 5.42 3.21 15.06
C ILE A 12 5.27 1.84 15.72
N ASN A 13 4.58 0.91 15.05
CA ASN A 13 4.73 -0.51 15.33
C ASN A 13 5.88 -1.03 14.44
N THR A 14 7.10 -0.68 14.82
CA THR A 14 8.38 -0.93 14.13
C THR A 14 8.85 -2.38 14.26
N ASN A 15 7.95 -3.35 14.02
CA ASN A 15 8.33 -4.77 13.89
C ASN A 15 8.02 -5.35 12.51
N HIS A 16 7.41 -4.59 11.60
CA HIS A 16 7.37 -4.96 10.20
C HIS A 16 8.74 -4.65 9.57
N LYS A 17 9.40 -5.67 9.02
CA LYS A 17 10.60 -5.52 8.18
C LYS A 17 10.39 -4.29 7.28
N GLN A 18 11.34 -3.36 7.29
CA GLN A 18 11.27 -2.20 6.41
C GLN A 18 11.02 -2.70 4.99
N PHE A 19 9.89 -2.32 4.42
CA PHE A 19 9.59 -2.62 3.03
C PHE A 19 10.59 -1.83 2.20
N THR A 20 11.66 -2.48 1.76
CA THR A 20 12.76 -1.87 1.01
C THR A 20 12.61 -2.14 -0.47
N CYS A 21 13.35 -1.40 -1.33
CA CYS A 21 13.41 -1.70 -2.76
C CYS A 21 13.85 -3.14 -3.05
N ASN A 22 14.74 -3.71 -2.22
CA ASN A 22 15.18 -5.10 -2.38
C ASN A 22 14.04 -6.08 -2.06
N HIS A 23 13.30 -5.80 -0.99
CA HIS A 23 12.12 -6.58 -0.61
C HIS A 23 11.03 -6.54 -1.69
N LEU A 24 10.79 -5.37 -2.29
CA LEU A 24 9.88 -5.25 -3.43
C LEU A 24 10.36 -6.11 -4.62
N GLY A 25 11.66 -6.17 -4.88
CA GLY A 25 12.23 -7.04 -5.92
C GLY A 25 11.99 -8.53 -5.67
N GLU A 26 12.04 -8.99 -4.41
CA GLU A 26 11.73 -10.38 -4.05
C GLU A 26 10.25 -10.73 -4.28
N ILE A 27 9.34 -9.79 -3.98
CA ILE A 27 7.90 -9.93 -4.22
C ILE A 27 7.60 -9.86 -5.71
N TRP A 28 8.27 -8.98 -6.45
CA TRP A 28 8.09 -8.78 -7.89
C TRP A 28 8.26 -10.07 -8.69
N GLY A 29 9.16 -10.97 -8.28
CA GLY A 29 9.33 -12.28 -8.93
C GLY A 29 8.19 -13.28 -8.68
N LYS A 30 7.38 -13.07 -7.64
CA LYS A 30 6.33 -14.00 -7.20
C LYS A 30 4.92 -13.50 -7.52
N GLU A 31 4.77 -12.19 -7.71
CA GLU A 31 3.47 -11.54 -7.89
C GLU A 31 2.88 -11.81 -9.28
N ASN A 32 1.55 -11.69 -9.40
CA ASN A 32 0.86 -11.80 -10.69
C ASN A 32 1.21 -10.61 -11.61
N ASP A 33 1.25 -10.87 -12.92
CA ASP A 33 1.51 -9.86 -13.95
C ASP A 33 0.43 -8.76 -13.98
N ASP A 34 -0.81 -9.06 -13.63
CA ASP A 34 -1.87 -8.03 -13.55
C ASP A 34 -1.54 -6.96 -12.50
N PHE A 35 -1.05 -7.37 -11.33
CA PHE A 35 -0.62 -6.44 -10.29
C PHE A 35 0.60 -5.62 -10.77
N LYS A 36 1.58 -6.27 -11.41
CA LYS A 36 2.75 -5.57 -11.97
C LYS A 36 2.32 -4.53 -12.98
N ARG A 37 1.42 -4.88 -13.91
CA ARG A 37 0.87 -3.96 -14.90
C ARG A 37 0.14 -2.79 -14.25
N PHE A 38 -0.70 -3.06 -13.25
CA PHE A 38 -1.38 -2.01 -12.49
C PHE A 38 -0.38 -1.04 -11.85
N LEU A 39 0.59 -1.57 -11.10
CA LEU A 39 1.60 -0.76 -10.44
C LEU A 39 2.46 0.04 -11.44
N LEU A 40 2.80 -0.54 -12.59
CA LEU A 40 3.51 0.17 -13.67
C LEU A 40 2.67 1.32 -14.25
N ARG A 41 1.37 1.11 -14.46
CA ARG A 41 0.46 2.17 -14.94
C ARG A 41 0.40 3.32 -13.93
N VAL A 42 0.29 3.00 -12.64
CA VAL A 42 0.20 4.02 -11.59
C VAL A 42 1.54 4.75 -11.43
N ALA A 43 2.67 4.05 -11.48
CA ALA A 43 3.99 4.65 -11.27
C ALA A 43 4.50 5.48 -12.46
N PHE A 44 4.21 5.05 -13.70
CA PHE A 44 4.80 5.64 -14.91
C PHE A 44 3.79 6.23 -15.90
N LEU A 45 2.47 6.12 -15.65
CA LEU A 45 1.41 6.56 -16.57
C LEU A 45 1.60 6.04 -18.01
N GLN A 46 2.12 4.82 -18.16
CA GLN A 46 2.31 4.20 -19.47
C GLN A 46 1.01 3.63 -20.00
N ASP A 47 0.69 3.96 -21.25
CA ASP A 47 -0.35 3.28 -22.02
C ASP A 47 0.17 1.88 -22.39
N ASN A 48 -0.24 0.90 -21.58
CA ASN A 48 0.05 -0.53 -21.73
C ASN A 48 1.48 -0.99 -21.35
N PRO A 49 1.81 -0.98 -20.03
CA PRO A 49 3.13 -1.40 -19.59
C PRO A 49 3.29 -2.92 -19.63
N GLU A 50 4.42 -3.38 -20.16
CA GLU A 50 4.84 -4.78 -20.07
C GLU A 50 5.77 -4.98 -18.87
N PRO A 51 5.47 -5.94 -17.96
CA PRO A 51 6.37 -6.29 -16.87
C PRO A 51 7.69 -6.83 -17.40
N LYS A 52 8.80 -6.30 -16.89
CA LYS A 52 10.15 -6.85 -17.15
C LYS A 52 10.71 -7.48 -15.87
N PRO A 53 11.75 -8.33 -15.96
CA PRO A 53 12.44 -8.84 -14.77
C PRO A 53 12.95 -7.69 -13.89
N TRP A 54 12.91 -7.84 -12.56
CA TRP A 54 13.29 -6.76 -11.63
C TRP A 54 14.69 -6.18 -11.93
N GLY A 55 15.63 -7.03 -12.34
CA GLY A 55 16.98 -6.63 -12.73
C GLY A 55 17.03 -5.62 -13.89
N ALA A 56 16.05 -5.63 -14.80
CA ALA A 56 16.00 -4.80 -15.99
C ALA A 56 15.45 -3.37 -15.74
N TYR A 57 14.99 -3.07 -14.52
CA TYR A 57 14.64 -1.71 -14.12
C TYR A 57 15.89 -0.96 -13.63
N SER A 58 16.01 0.29 -14.07
CA SER A 58 16.96 1.28 -13.57
C SER A 58 16.76 1.57 -12.08
N PRO A 59 17.78 2.07 -11.37
CA PRO A 59 17.64 2.45 -9.96
C PRO A 59 16.54 3.47 -9.70
N GLN A 60 16.29 4.39 -10.63
CA GLN A 60 15.23 5.39 -10.56
C GLN A 60 13.85 4.74 -10.67
N GLU A 61 13.64 3.88 -11.68
CA GLU A 61 12.38 3.13 -11.86
C GLU A 61 12.07 2.28 -10.61
N LYS A 62 13.07 1.58 -10.06
CA LYS A 62 12.92 0.76 -8.85
C LYS A 62 12.45 1.57 -7.65
N ARG A 63 13.04 2.76 -7.43
CA ARG A 63 12.63 3.67 -6.36
C ARG A 63 11.21 4.20 -6.55
N LEU A 64 10.82 4.50 -7.79
CA LEU A 64 9.48 4.99 -8.08
C LEU A 64 8.42 3.91 -7.81
N LEU A 65 8.65 2.70 -8.34
CA LEU A 65 7.79 1.53 -8.08
C LEU A 65 7.67 1.25 -6.58
N HIS A 66 8.77 1.36 -5.84
CA HIS A 66 8.80 1.21 -4.40
C HIS A 66 7.94 2.26 -3.66
N SER A 67 8.10 3.54 -3.99
CA SER A 67 7.28 4.61 -3.41
C SER A 67 5.78 4.43 -3.69
N PHE A 68 5.41 4.06 -4.91
CA PHE A 68 4.01 3.82 -5.26
C PHE A 68 3.43 2.56 -4.62
N SER A 69 4.23 1.50 -4.46
CA SER A 69 3.81 0.31 -3.73
C SER A 69 3.48 0.66 -2.28
N LEU A 70 4.35 1.44 -1.61
CA LEU A 70 4.10 1.94 -0.26
C LEU A 70 2.85 2.80 -0.18
N TRP A 71 2.61 3.67 -1.17
CA TRP A 71 1.42 4.50 -1.21
C TRP A 71 0.13 3.68 -1.36
N LEU A 72 0.15 2.64 -2.20
CA LEU A 72 -0.99 1.73 -2.35
C LEU A 72 -1.26 0.94 -1.07
N GLU A 73 -0.23 0.46 -0.38
CA GLU A 73 -0.39 -0.20 0.92
C GLU A 73 -1.02 0.74 1.95
N GLN A 74 -0.56 1.99 2.01
CA GLN A 74 -1.15 3.00 2.90
C GLN A 74 -2.61 3.28 2.59
N ILE A 75 -3.00 3.34 1.32
CA ILE A 75 -4.40 3.49 0.91
C ILE A 75 -5.22 2.27 1.30
N ALA A 76 -4.70 1.07 1.08
CA ALA A 76 -5.39 -0.17 1.44
C ALA A 76 -5.63 -0.22 2.96
N ASP A 77 -4.65 0.16 3.77
CA ASP A 77 -4.80 0.26 5.22
C ASP A 77 -5.80 1.33 5.62
N PHE A 78 -5.78 2.50 4.98
CA PHE A 78 -6.78 3.54 5.20
C PHE A 78 -8.20 3.06 4.89
N GLN A 79 -8.40 2.36 3.78
CA GLN A 79 -9.68 1.75 3.40
C GLN A 79 -10.16 0.72 4.43
N ARG A 80 -9.25 -0.12 4.97
CA ARG A 80 -9.58 -1.08 6.04
C ARG A 80 -10.06 -0.38 7.30
N VAL A 81 -9.38 0.70 7.71
CA VAL A 81 -9.77 1.50 8.88
C VAL A 81 -11.15 2.12 8.64
N MET A 82 -11.36 2.79 7.50
CA MET A 82 -12.64 3.41 7.16
C MET A 82 -13.79 2.40 7.13
N LYS A 83 -13.58 1.20 6.58
CA LYS A 83 -14.57 0.13 6.56
C LYS A 83 -14.92 -0.37 7.96
N ARG A 84 -13.94 -0.44 8.87
CA ARG A 84 -14.17 -0.81 10.27
C ARG A 84 -15.00 0.25 10.99
N GLU A 85 -14.66 1.53 10.84
CA GLU A 85 -15.38 2.65 11.43
C GLU A 85 -16.83 2.73 10.92
N SER A 86 -17.04 2.54 9.62
CA SER A 86 -18.37 2.48 9.01
C SER A 86 -19.23 1.37 9.63
N LYS A 87 -18.69 0.16 9.79
CA LYS A 87 -19.40 -0.96 10.46
C LYS A 87 -19.72 -0.67 11.93
N LEU A 88 -18.83 0.02 12.66
CA LEU A 88 -19.09 0.39 14.05
C LEU A 88 -20.22 1.42 14.15
N ARG A 89 -20.25 2.40 13.25
CA ARG A 89 -21.34 3.38 13.16
C ARG A 89 -22.67 2.72 12.81
N GLU A 90 -22.70 1.82 11.83
CA GLU A 90 -23.91 1.05 11.48
C GLU A 90 -24.45 0.27 12.67
N LYS A 91 -23.58 -0.39 13.44
CA LYS A 91 -23.99 -1.11 14.65
C LYS A 91 -24.55 -0.20 15.74
N HIS A 92 -24.01 1.00 15.89
CA HIS A 92 -24.48 1.96 16.88
C HIS A 92 -25.84 2.56 16.50
N ILE A 93 -26.05 2.87 15.21
CA ILE A 93 -27.32 3.39 14.70
C ILE A 93 -28.45 2.35 14.79
N ASN A 94 -28.12 1.07 14.56
CA ASN A 94 -29.10 -0.03 14.56
C ASN A 94 -29.16 -0.80 15.89
N ALA A 95 -28.54 -0.31 16.95
CA ALA A 95 -28.70 -0.92 18.27
C ALA A 95 -30.13 -0.64 18.76
N PRO A 96 -30.86 -1.64 19.26
CA PRO A 96 -32.18 -1.41 19.86
C PRO A 96 -32.01 -0.56 21.12
N ASP A 97 -32.90 0.42 21.29
CA ASP A 97 -32.97 1.30 22.46
C ASP A 97 -33.09 0.52 23.79
#